data_AF-J9EN79-F1
#
_entry.id   AF-J9EN79-F1
#
_cell.length_a   1.000
_cell.length_b   1.000
_cell.length_c   1.000
_cell.angle_alpha   90.00
_cell.angle_beta   90.00
_cell.angle_gamma   90.00
#
_symmetry.space_group_name_H-M   'P 1'
#
loop_
_entity.id
_entity.type
_entity.pdbx_description
1 polymer ?
#
loop_
_entity_poly.entity_id
_entity_poly.type
_entity_poly.pdbx_seq_one_letter_code
_entity_poly.pdbx_strand_id
1 'polypeptide(L)'
;MNDEQRLFKYIIRNFDISIRPVWNASSVVNVYMGLTLTHIFNIDERNQVLTLNVWVEQNWHDERIRWNPIEFGNISKLTVGKKYLWTPDIVLYNKSSSLSPNFQ
;
A
#
# COMPACT_ATOMS: atom_id res chain seq x y z
N MET A 1 22.32 3.04 -16.93
CA MET A 1 21.02 2.66 -16.32
C MET A 1 21.32 2.17 -14.92
N ASN A 2 20.71 2.76 -13.88
CA ASN A 2 20.98 2.38 -12.48
C ASN A 2 20.44 0.96 -12.19
N ASP A 3 21.03 0.25 -11.24
CA ASP A 3 20.58 -1.09 -10.83
C ASP A 3 19.16 -1.09 -10.27
N GLU A 4 18.74 -0.02 -9.58
CA GLU A 4 17.33 0.16 -9.17
C GLU A 4 16.39 0.21 -10.38
N GLN A 5 16.78 0.90 -11.45
CA GLN A 5 15.98 0.98 -12.68
C GLN A 5 15.93 -0.38 -13.40
N ARG A 6 17.03 -1.14 -13.37
CA ARG A 6 17.09 -2.50 -13.90
C ARG A 6 16.18 -3.43 -13.12
N LEU A 7 16.25 -3.40 -11.79
CA LEU A 7 15.42 -4.19 -10.89
C LEU A 7 13.94 -3.83 -11.04
N PHE A 8 13.61 -2.54 -11.08
CA PHE A 8 12.25 -2.08 -11.30
C PHE A 8 11.68 -2.65 -12.61
N LYS A 9 12.40 -2.48 -13.73
CA LYS A 9 12.00 -3.03 -15.03
C LYS A 9 11.85 -4.56 -15.01
N TYR A 10 12.72 -5.26 -14.28
CA TYR A 10 12.63 -6.70 -14.10
C TYR A 10 11.33 -7.11 -13.38
N ILE A 11 11.00 -6.44 -12.27
CA ILE A 11 9.78 -6.71 -11.50
C ILE A 11 8.53 -6.42 -12.36
N ILE A 12 8.44 -5.26 -13.00
CA ILE A 12 7.20 -4.85 -13.69
C ILE A 12 6.92 -5.57 -15.01
N ARG A 13 7.91 -6.24 -15.63
CA ARG A 13 7.81 -6.76 -17.00
C ARG A 13 6.62 -7.71 -17.22
N ASN A 14 6.30 -8.50 -16.20
CA ASN A 14 5.22 -9.50 -16.23
C ASN A 14 4.26 -9.31 -15.05
N PHE A 15 4.18 -8.09 -14.50
CA PHE A 15 3.43 -7.84 -13.29
C PHE A 15 2.04 -7.30 -13.62
N ASP A 16 1.02 -8.12 -13.36
CA ASP A 16 -0.37 -7.66 -13.42
C ASP A 16 -0.78 -7.13 -12.03
N ILE A 17 -0.91 -5.80 -11.95
CA ILE A 17 -1.33 -5.08 -10.74
C ILE A 17 -2.78 -5.33 -10.36
N SER A 18 -3.62 -5.81 -11.29
CA SER A 18 -5.05 -6.06 -11.06
C SER A 18 -5.30 -7.40 -10.35
N ILE A 19 -4.28 -8.24 -10.24
CA ILE A 19 -4.38 -9.59 -9.65
C ILE A 19 -3.76 -9.60 -8.25
N ARG A 20 -4.44 -10.26 -7.31
CA ARG A 20 -3.94 -10.46 -5.93
C ARG A 20 -2.56 -11.12 -5.93
N PRO A 21 -1.68 -10.75 -4.99
CA PRO A 21 -0.27 -11.13 -5.02
C PRO A 21 0.04 -12.50 -4.42
N VAL A 22 -0.73 -13.51 -4.82
CA VAL A 22 -0.59 -14.91 -4.38
C VAL A 22 -0.46 -15.83 -5.58
N TRP A 23 0.36 -16.88 -5.45
CA TRP A 23 0.48 -17.88 -6.51
C TRP A 23 -0.72 -18.82 -6.57
N ASN A 24 -1.25 -19.19 -5.40
CA ASN A 24 -2.43 -20.03 -5.28
C ASN A 24 -3.65 -19.16 -5.00
N ALA A 25 -4.69 -19.27 -5.83
CA ALA A 25 -5.93 -18.50 -5.66
C ALA A 25 -6.63 -18.77 -4.32
N SER A 26 -6.43 -19.96 -3.75
CA SER A 26 -6.95 -20.35 -2.43
C SER A 26 -6.20 -19.70 -1.26
N SER A 27 -5.03 -19.10 -1.50
CA SER A 27 -4.27 -18.41 -0.46
C SER A 27 -4.85 -17.04 -0.14
N VAL A 28 -4.71 -16.64 1.12
CA VAL A 28 -5.10 -15.33 1.63
C VAL A 28 -3.94 -14.34 1.53
N VAL A 29 -4.27 -13.06 1.37
CA VAL A 29 -3.30 -11.96 1.50
C VAL A 29 -3.50 -11.36 2.88
N ASN A 30 -2.52 -11.51 3.75
CA ASN A 30 -2.56 -10.88 5.07
C ASN A 30 -2.16 -9.41 4.93
N VAL A 31 -3.09 -8.51 5.26
CA VAL A 31 -2.86 -7.06 5.26
C VAL A 31 -2.84 -6.58 6.71
N TYR A 32 -1.68 -6.09 7.14
CA TYR A 32 -1.50 -5.49 8.45
C TYR A 32 -1.67 -3.98 8.33
N MET A 33 -2.55 -3.42 9.15
CA MET A 33 -2.83 -1.99 9.15
C MET A 33 -2.40 -1.37 10.47
N GLY A 34 -1.71 -0.24 10.37
CA GLY A 34 -1.43 0.67 11.48
C GLY A 34 -2.22 1.96 11.28
N LEU A 35 -2.84 2.45 12.35
CA LEU A 35 -3.53 3.73 12.36
C LEU A 35 -2.93 4.59 13.46
N THR A 36 -2.37 5.73 13.07
CA THR A 36 -1.85 6.72 14.00
C THR A 36 -2.71 7.98 13.88
N LEU A 37 -3.53 8.23 14.89
CA LEU A 37 -4.26 9.48 15.02
C LEU A 37 -3.25 10.61 15.23
N THR A 38 -3.24 11.59 14.33
CA THR A 38 -2.34 12.74 14.45
C THR A 38 -3.07 13.95 15.05
N HIS A 39 -4.29 14.23 14.59
CA HIS A 39 -5.08 15.37 15.06
C HIS A 39 -6.58 15.06 15.06
N ILE A 40 -7.29 15.59 16.05
CA ILE A 40 -8.74 15.71 16.04
C ILE A 40 -9.07 17.14 15.59
N PHE A 41 -9.69 17.29 14.43
CA PHE A 41 -10.01 18.61 13.88
C PHE A 41 -11.32 19.16 14.44
N ASN A 42 -12.35 18.32 14.54
CA ASN A 42 -13.67 18.74 15.01
C ASN A 42 -14.49 17.56 15.53
N ILE A 43 -15.37 17.83 16.49
CA ILE A 43 -16.38 16.91 17.03
C ILE A 43 -17.74 17.60 16.92
N ASP A 44 -18.65 17.03 16.13
CA ASP A 44 -20.06 17.42 16.11
C ASP A 44 -20.86 16.38 16.88
N GLU A 45 -21.07 16.64 18.17
CA GLU A 45 -21.78 15.72 19.07
C GLU A 45 -23.24 15.54 18.68
N ARG A 46 -23.89 16.61 18.17
CA ARG A 46 -25.30 16.59 17.78
C ARG A 46 -25.54 15.66 16.59
N ASN A 47 -24.62 15.66 15.63
CA ASN A 47 -24.70 14.82 14.44
C ASN A 47 -23.85 13.54 14.54
N GLN A 48 -23.16 13.32 15.67
CA GLN A 48 -22.24 12.20 15.93
C GLN A 48 -21.12 12.06 14.87
N VAL A 49 -20.56 13.19 14.43
CA VAL A 49 -19.51 13.24 13.40
C VAL A 49 -18.18 13.66 14.00
N LEU A 50 -17.13 12.88 13.69
CA LEU A 50 -15.76 13.16 14.09
C LEU A 50 -14.90 13.42 12.86
N THR A 51 -14.19 14.55 12.83
CA THR A 51 -13.26 14.91 11.76
C THR A 51 -11.82 14.70 12.25
N LEU A 52 -11.09 13.78 11.63
CA LEU A 52 -9.76 13.35 12.07
C LEU A 52 -8.70 13.48 10.97
N ASN A 53 -7.46 13.72 11.39
CA ASN A 53 -6.27 13.44 10.58
C ASN A 53 -5.61 12.15 11.07
N VAL A 54 -5.57 11.12 10.22
CA VAL A 54 -5.03 9.80 10.57
C VAL A 54 -3.96 9.42 9.56
N TRP A 55 -2.81 9.00 10.07
CA TRP A 55 -1.79 8.34 9.26
C TRP A 55 -2.11 6.86 9.17
N VAL A 56 -2.24 6.36 7.93
CA VAL A 56 -2.59 4.96 7.64
C VAL A 56 -1.39 4.26 7.07
N GLU A 57 -0.91 3.25 7.78
CA GLU A 57 0.17 2.37 7.35
C GLU A 57 -0.41 1.03 6.93
N GLN A 58 0.06 0.51 5.80
CA GLN A 58 -0.37 -0.78 5.27
C GLN A 58 0.87 -1.60 4.95
N ASN A 59 0.89 -2.83 5.45
CA ASN A 59 1.95 -3.79 5.20
C ASN A 59 1.34 -5.10 4.69
N TRP A 60 1.79 -5.56 3.53
CA TRP A 60 1.41 -6.83 2.95
C TRP A 60 2.63 -7.47 2.27
N HIS A 61 2.56 -8.78 2.06
CA HIS A 61 3.60 -9.51 1.31
C HIS A 61 3.11 -9.79 -0.11
N ASP A 62 3.92 -9.45 -1.12
CA ASP A 62 3.69 -9.88 -2.50
C ASP A 62 4.62 -11.04 -2.86
N GLU A 63 4.04 -12.23 -3.04
CA GLU A 63 4.81 -13.45 -3.30
C GLU A 63 5.51 -13.46 -4.67
N ARG A 64 5.09 -12.56 -5.58
CA ARG A 64 5.60 -12.47 -6.95
C ARG A 64 6.81 -11.55 -7.06
N ILE A 65 6.95 -10.61 -6.12
CA ILE A 65 8.08 -9.67 -6.08
C ILE A 65 9.25 -10.31 -5.36
N ARG A 66 10.12 -10.96 -6.13
CA ARG A 66 11.33 -11.61 -5.62
C ARG A 66 12.47 -11.38 -6.60
N TRP A 67 13.66 -11.11 -6.08
CA TRP A 67 14.87 -10.99 -6.87
C TRP A 67 16.09 -11.45 -6.07
N ASN A 68 17.17 -11.76 -6.75
CA ASN A 68 18.46 -12.02 -6.14
C ASN A 68 19.23 -10.69 -6.02
N PRO A 69 19.52 -10.17 -4.80
CA PRO A 69 20.20 -8.90 -4.64
C PRO A 69 21.53 -8.79 -5.40
N ILE A 70 22.27 -9.90 -5.52
CA ILE A 70 23.59 -9.93 -6.16
C ILE A 70 23.51 -9.54 -7.65
N GLU A 71 22.40 -9.81 -8.33
CA GLU A 71 22.20 -9.49 -9.75
C GLU A 71 21.90 -8.00 -9.99
N PHE A 72 21.55 -7.29 -8.93
CA PHE A 72 21.10 -5.89 -8.95
C PHE A 72 21.85 -5.06 -7.91
N GLY A 73 23.17 -5.20 -7.81
CA GLY A 73 24.01 -4.32 -7.00
C GLY A 73 23.78 -4.44 -5.48
N ASN A 74 23.38 -5.62 -5.00
CA ASN A 74 23.02 -5.91 -3.60
C ASN A 74 21.84 -5.08 -3.06
N ILE A 75 20.94 -4.62 -3.93
CA ILE A 75 19.71 -3.94 -3.53
C ILE A 75 18.83 -4.92 -2.75
N SER A 76 18.51 -4.59 -1.50
CA SER A 76 17.61 -5.37 -0.63
C SER A 76 16.25 -4.72 -0.41
N LYS A 77 16.11 -3.44 -0.77
CA LYS A 77 14.88 -2.65 -0.67
C LYS A 77 14.75 -1.76 -1.89
N LEU A 78 13.54 -1.62 -2.41
CA LEU A 78 13.23 -0.76 -3.54
C LEU A 78 11.97 0.06 -3.22
N THR A 79 12.06 1.37 -3.41
CA THR A 79 10.91 2.26 -3.29
C THR A 79 10.27 2.44 -4.66
N VAL A 80 8.97 2.14 -4.76
CA VAL A 80 8.22 2.26 -6.01
C VAL A 80 6.92 3.03 -5.79
N GLY A 81 6.45 3.72 -6.82
CA GLY A 81 5.16 4.40 -6.77
C GLY A 81 4.02 3.38 -6.67
N LYS A 82 3.01 3.68 -5.82
CA LYS A 82 1.84 2.81 -5.57
C LYS A 82 1.15 2.32 -6.85
N LYS A 83 1.11 3.15 -7.89
CA LYS A 83 0.51 2.83 -9.21
C LYS A 83 1.11 1.63 -9.94
N TYR A 84 2.29 1.15 -9.52
CA TYR A 84 2.97 0.00 -10.11
C TYR A 84 2.82 -1.28 -9.29
N LEU A 85 2.10 -1.23 -8.18
CA LEU A 85 1.89 -2.35 -7.28
C LEU A 85 0.40 -2.64 -7.14
N TRP A 86 0.08 -3.90 -6.88
CA TRP A 86 -1.23 -4.23 -6.32
C TRP A 86 -1.33 -3.61 -4.92
N THR A 87 -2.46 -2.96 -4.64
CA THR A 87 -2.78 -2.42 -3.31
C THR A 87 -4.16 -2.93 -2.89
N PRO A 88 -4.34 -3.34 -1.63
CA PRO A 88 -5.65 -3.75 -1.14
C PRO A 88 -6.63 -2.57 -1.18
N ASP A 89 -7.86 -2.83 -1.62
CA ASP A 89 -8.94 -1.85 -1.55
C ASP A 89 -9.50 -1.82 -0.12
N ILE A 90 -9.22 -0.74 0.61
CA ILE A 90 -9.60 -0.55 2.01
C ILE A 90 -10.52 0.66 2.09
N VAL A 91 -11.72 0.44 2.61
CA VAL A 91 -12.75 1.47 2.75
C VAL A 91 -13.12 1.67 4.22
N LEU A 92 -13.28 2.93 4.62
CA LEU A 92 -13.87 3.26 5.92
C LEU A 92 -15.39 3.15 5.81
N TYR A 93 -15.97 2.13 6.46
CA TYR A 93 -17.41 1.87 6.41
C TYR A 93 -18.23 2.99 7.08
N ASN A 94 -17.80 3.44 8.27
CA ASN A 94 -18.47 4.48 9.04
C ASN A 94 -18.00 5.89 8.63
N LYS A 95 -18.06 6.18 7.33
CA LYS A 95 -17.72 7.51 6.79
C LYS A 95 -18.95 8.42 6.82
N SER A 96 -18.83 9.63 7.35
CA SER A 96 -19.96 10.57 7.45
C SER A 96 -20.15 11.44 6.20
N SER A 97 -19.09 11.78 5.46
CA SER A 97 -19.23 12.74 4.33
C SER A 97 -18.03 12.85 3.40
N SER A 98 -16.79 12.70 3.87
CA SER A 98 -15.62 12.83 2.97
C SER A 98 -14.34 12.23 3.55
N LEU A 99 -13.66 11.39 2.78
CA LEU A 99 -12.23 11.10 2.96
C LEU A 99 -11.46 12.01 2.01
N SER A 100 -10.66 12.93 2.54
CA SER A 100 -9.69 13.66 1.73
C SER A 100 -8.38 12.91 1.76
N PRO A 101 -7.89 12.33 0.65
CA PRO A 101 -6.58 11.71 0.56
C PRO A 101 -5.51 12.80 0.46
N ASN A 102 -5.40 13.64 1.48
CA ASN A 102 -4.30 14.59 1.55
C ASN A 102 -3.08 13.87 2.13
N PHE A 103 -1.93 14.12 1.50
CA PHE A 103 -0.55 13.62 1.72
C PHE A 103 -0.09 12.46 0.80
N GLN A 104 0.60 12.87 -0.27
CA GLN A 104 1.75 12.18 -0.87
C GLN A 104 2.97 12.34 0.03
#